data_AF-A0A450UYW4-F1
#
_entry.id   AF-A0A450UYW4-F1
#
_cell.length_a   1.000
_cell.length_b   1.000
_cell.length_c   1.000
_cell.angle_alpha   90.00
_cell.angle_beta   90.00
_cell.angle_gamma   90.00
#
_symmetry.space_group_name_H-M   'P 1'
#
loop_
_entity.id
_entity.type
_entity.pdbx_description
1 polymer ?
#
loop_
_entity_poly.entity_id
_entity_poly.type
_entity_poly.pdbx_seq_one_letter_code
_entity_poly.pdbx_strand_id
1 'polypeptide(L)' 'MNEHSENTDTTDAHTVKKAVMDNNSPDQPSTLIGLLRHRAQTQFNKHAYTFLVDGEAEEASLTYGQLEMR' A
#
# COMPACT_ATOMS: atom_id res chain seq x y z
N MET A 1 -21.95 16.31 49.17
CA MET A 1 -21.69 15.29 48.16
C MET A 1 -22.79 15.38 47.12
N ASN A 2 -22.50 15.91 45.93
CA ASN A 2 -23.48 16.02 44.86
C ASN A 2 -22.79 15.53 43.58
N GLU A 3 -23.12 14.31 43.14
CA GLU A 3 -22.84 13.89 41.77
C GLU A 3 -24.15 13.41 41.15
N HIS A 4 -24.57 14.18 40.15
CA HIS A 4 -25.64 13.89 39.21
C HIS A 4 -25.21 12.77 38.26
N SER A 5 -26.21 12.00 37.81
CA SER A 5 -26.23 11.18 36.59
C SER A 5 -25.45 11.78 35.43
N GLU A 6 -24.83 10.96 34.59
CA GLU A 6 -25.38 10.72 33.25
C GLU A 6 -24.73 9.52 32.56
N ASN A 7 -25.62 8.64 32.14
CA ASN A 7 -25.46 7.54 31.20
C ASN A 7 -25.61 8.08 29.79
N THR A 8 -24.55 8.06 28.98
CA THR A 8 -24.72 8.02 27.52
C THR A 8 -23.67 7.08 26.90
N ASP A 9 -24.15 5.88 26.59
CA ASP A 9 -23.70 5.12 25.44
C ASP A 9 -23.72 6.05 24.23
N THR A 10 -22.54 6.39 23.71
CA THR A 10 -22.43 7.11 22.45
C THR A 10 -21.36 6.41 21.64
N THR A 11 -21.86 5.63 20.69
CA THR A 11 -21.11 5.12 19.55
C THR A 11 -20.38 6.29 18.87
N ASP A 12 -19.08 6.44 19.14
CA ASP A 12 -18.25 7.40 18.44
C ASP A 12 -17.95 6.89 17.02
N ALA A 13 -18.93 7.12 16.14
CA ALA A 13 -18.81 7.06 14.69
C ALA A 13 -17.84 8.12 14.12
N HIS A 14 -17.05 8.79 14.96
CA HIS A 14 -16.03 9.76 14.57
C HIS A 14 -14.70 9.14 14.12
N THR A 15 -14.46 7.86 14.40
CA THR A 15 -13.25 7.18 13.88
C THR A 15 -13.38 6.78 12.41
N VAL A 16 -14.60 6.67 11.87
CA VAL A 16 -14.84 6.12 10.51
C VAL A 16 -14.64 7.15 9.39
N LYS A 17 -14.64 8.46 9.70
CA LYS A 17 -14.67 9.51 8.66
C LYS A 17 -13.34 10.20 8.35
N LYS A 18 -12.26 9.91 9.09
CA LYS A 18 -10.94 10.53 8.83
C LYS A 18 -10.12 9.81 7.76
N ALA A 19 -10.50 8.58 7.38
CA ALA A 19 -9.74 7.77 6.42
C ALA A 19 -9.98 8.11 4.94
N VAL A 20 -10.89 9.04 4.61
CA VAL A 20 -11.25 9.34 3.20
C VAL A 20 -10.56 10.61 2.68
N MET A 21 -9.88 11.39 3.53
CA MET A 21 -9.33 12.71 3.13
C MET A 21 -7.84 12.90 3.39
N ASP A 22 -7.15 11.93 3.99
CA ASP A 22 -5.70 11.92 4.14
C ASP A 22 -5.11 10.82 3.25
N ASN A 23 -5.08 11.04 1.92
CA ASN A 23 -4.47 10.12 0.93
C ASN A 23 -2.94 9.98 1.06
N ASN A 24 -2.38 10.41 2.19
CA ASN A 24 -0.96 10.40 2.47
C ASN A 24 -0.72 9.65 3.79
N SER A 25 -1.27 8.44 3.90
CA SER A 25 -0.81 7.50 4.92
C SER A 25 0.72 7.38 4.79
N PRO A 26 1.50 7.48 5.88
CA PRO A 26 2.96 7.46 5.82
C PRO A 26 3.52 6.17 5.20
N ASP A 27 2.70 5.12 5.13
CA ASP A 27 3.04 3.83 4.52
C ASP A 27 2.80 3.78 3.00
N GLN A 28 2.19 4.81 2.40
CA GLN A 28 2.02 4.87 0.96
C GLN A 28 3.26 5.47 0.30
N PRO A 29 3.89 4.75 -0.64
CA PRO A 29 5.07 5.26 -1.33
C PRO A 29 4.71 6.51 -2.15
N SER A 30 5.34 7.64 -1.81
CA SER A 30 5.15 8.93 -2.48
C SER A 30 5.92 9.07 -3.80
N THR A 31 6.78 8.10 -4.12
CA THR A 31 7.59 8.07 -5.34
C THR A 31 7.47 6.71 -6.02
N LEU A 32 7.64 6.69 -7.35
CA LEU A 32 7.68 5.45 -8.11
C LEU A 32 8.77 4.49 -7.58
N ILE A 33 9.94 5.02 -7.25
CA ILE A 33 11.05 4.23 -6.69
C ILE A 33 10.65 3.64 -5.33
N GLY A 34 10.02 4.44 -4.45
CA GLY A 34 9.50 3.96 -3.18
C GLY A 34 8.47 2.85 -3.35
N LEU A 35 7.62 2.95 -4.37
CA LEU A 35 6.63 1.93 -4.69
C LEU A 35 7.27 0.62 -5.16
N LEU A 36 8.28 0.71 -6.04
CA LEU A 36 9.01 -0.46 -6.51
C LEU A 36 9.74 -1.17 -5.37
N ARG A 37 10.40 -0.43 -4.48
CA ARG A 37 11.07 -0.99 -3.29
C ARG A 37 10.08 -1.67 -2.34
N HIS A 38 8.95 -1.00 -2.04
CA HIS A 38 7.90 -1.59 -1.21
C HIS A 38 7.39 -2.93 -1.80
N ARG A 39 7.22 -2.98 -3.13
CA ARG A 39 6.82 -4.22 -3.82
C ARG A 39 7.92 -5.27 -3.85
N ALA A 40 9.19 -4.90 -3.91
CA ALA A 40 10.29 -5.86 -3.78
C ALA A 40 10.27 -6.56 -2.40
N GLN A 41 9.91 -5.84 -1.34
CA GLN A 41 9.82 -6.40 0.01
C GLN A 41 8.57 -7.26 0.22
N THR A 42 7.41 -6.82 -0.29
CA THR A 42 6.12 -7.48 -0.02
C THR A 42 5.68 -8.48 -1.09
N GLN A 43 6.22 -8.36 -2.31
CA GLN A 43 5.84 -9.13 -3.51
C GLN A 43 7.08 -9.58 -4.30
N PHE A 44 8.15 -9.98 -3.60
CA PHE A 44 9.47 -10.30 -4.14
C PHE A 44 9.44 -11.18 -5.40
N ASN A 45 8.66 -12.27 -5.39
CA ASN A 45 8.57 -13.23 -6.48
C ASN A 45 7.55 -12.86 -7.59
N LYS A 46 6.80 -11.76 -7.43
CA LYS A 46 5.80 -11.35 -8.41
C LYS A 46 6.45 -10.65 -9.58
N HIS A 47 5.93 -10.88 -10.79
CA HIS A 47 6.38 -10.19 -12.00
C HIS A 47 6.17 -8.67 -11.90
N ALA A 48 7.25 -7.93 -12.13
CA ALA A 48 7.29 -6.48 -12.26
C ALA A 48 7.17 -6.07 -13.73
N TYR A 49 7.89 -6.76 -14.61
CA TYR A 49 7.89 -6.54 -16.05
C TYR A 49 7.89 -7.86 -16.80
N THR A 50 7.23 -7.86 -17.96
CA THR A 50 7.38 -8.88 -19.00
C THR A 50 7.92 -8.18 -20.24
N PHE A 51 9.01 -8.72 -20.77
CA PHE A 51 9.68 -8.26 -21.97
C PHE A 51 9.38 -9.24 -23.08
N LEU A 52 9.04 -8.73 -24.25
CA LEU A 52 9.00 -9.52 -25.48
C LEU A 52 10.41 -9.49 -26.08
N VAL A 53 11.08 -10.63 -26.12
CA VAL A 53 12.47 -10.78 -26.57
C VAL A 53 12.57 -10.56 -28.07
N ASP A 54 11.64 -11.12 -28.83
CA ASP A 54 11.51 -10.99 -30.29
C ASP A 54 10.55 -9.86 -30.69
N GLY A 55 9.87 -9.23 -29.73
CA GLY A 55 8.84 -8.23 -29.95
C GLY A 55 7.44 -8.79 -30.26
N GLU A 56 7.26 -10.11 -30.21
CA GLU A 56 6.01 -10.77 -30.58
C GLU A 56 5.54 -11.81 -29.55
N ALA A 57 6.29 -12.90 -29.33
CA ALA A 57 5.78 -14.07 -28.59
C ALA A 57 6.75 -14.61 -27.55
N GLU A 58 8.06 -14.42 -27.71
CA GLU A 58 9.02 -14.92 -26.73
C GLU A 58 9.06 -13.99 -25.50
N GLU A 59 8.54 -14.48 -24.36
CA GLU A 59 8.46 -13.69 -23.14
C GLU A 59 9.62 -13.98 -22.18
N ALA A 60 10.30 -12.92 -21.74
CA ALA A 60 11.17 -12.93 -20.57
C ALA A 60 10.51 -12.12 -19.45
N SER A 61 10.55 -12.61 -18.21
CA SER A 61 9.94 -11.90 -17.09
C SER A 61 10.98 -11.49 -16.04
N LEU A 62 10.69 -10.38 -15.39
CA LEU A 62 11.49 -9.82 -14.31
C LEU A 62 10.63 -9.67 -13.07
N THR A 63 11.05 -10.24 -11.94
CA THR A 63 10.33 -10.09 -10.67
C THR A 63 10.73 -8.80 -9.95
N TYR A 64 9.89 -8.34 -9.00
CA TYR A 64 10.25 -7.18 -8.17
C TYR A 64 11.53 -7.40 -7.37
N GLY A 65 11.79 -8.62 -6.89
CA GLY A 65 13.03 -8.96 -6.20
C GLY A 65 14.26 -8.86 -7.10
N GLN A 66 14.16 -9.36 -8.33
CA GLN A 66 15.23 -9.25 -9.32
C GLN A 66 15.45 -7.83 -9.84
N LEU A 67 14.42 -6.97 -9.79
CA LEU A 67 14.52 -5.56 -10.14
C LEU A 67 15.26 -4.76 -9.06
N GLU A 68 15.01 -5.03 -7.77
CA GLU A 68 15.72 -4.34 -6.67
C GLU A 68 17.21 -4.70 -6.59
N MET A 69 17.60 -5.90 -7.06
CA MET A 69 18.99 -6.37 -7.05
C MET A 69 19.87 -5.82 -8.19
N ARG A 70 19.27 -5.09 -9.16
CA ARG A 70 19.99 -4.50 -10.31
C ARG A 70 20.29 -3.03 -10.08
#